data_AF-A0A4Z2IS88-F1
#
_entry.id   AF-A0A4Z2IS88-F1
#
_cell.length_a   1.000
_cell.length_b   1.000
_cell.length_c   1.000
_cell.angle_alpha   90.00
_cell.angle_beta   90.00
_cell.angle_gamma   90.00
#
_symmetry.space_group_name_H-M   'P 1'
#
loop_
_entity.id
_entity.type
_entity.pdbx_description
1 polymer ?
#
loop_
_entity_poly.entity_id
_entity_poly.type
_entity_poly.pdbx_seq_one_letter_code
_entity_poly.pdbx_strand_id
1 'polypeptide(L)'
;MHVLGPAACPVLCSGNGQYSRGRCQCYSGWKGTECDVPANQCIDIHCGGHGICIVGACICNTGYKGDNCEEVDCIDPSCSAHGVCIHGECHCQLGWGGASCEIAKAMCPDQCSGHGTHNAETSTCTCDQNWTGPDCSLGMCYVKCPVV
;
A
#
# COMPACT_ATOMS: atom_id res chain seq x y z
N MET A 1 -12.54 -61.94 -16.54
CA MET A 1 -11.53 -61.29 -17.40
C MET A 1 -11.51 -59.81 -17.04
N HIS A 2 -10.58 -59.38 -16.19
CA HIS A 2 -10.32 -57.95 -16.00
C HIS A 2 -9.41 -57.52 -17.15
N VAL A 3 -9.94 -56.74 -18.08
CA VAL A 3 -9.12 -56.02 -19.05
C VAL A 3 -8.29 -55.00 -18.27
N LEU A 4 -7.02 -55.32 -18.04
CA LEU A 4 -6.02 -54.31 -17.69
C LEU A 4 -5.81 -53.48 -18.96
N GLY A 5 -6.49 -52.35 -19.04
CA GLY A 5 -6.20 -51.35 -20.06
C GLY A 5 -4.73 -50.95 -20.02
N PRO A 6 -4.15 -50.47 -21.14
CA PRO A 6 -2.74 -50.08 -21.17
C PRO A 6 -2.48 -49.12 -20.02
N ALA A 7 -1.44 -49.41 -19.23
CA ALA A 7 -1.00 -48.54 -18.16
C ALA A 7 -0.67 -47.17 -18.76
N ALA A 8 -1.61 -46.24 -18.65
CA ALA A 8 -1.36 -44.85 -19.00
C ALA A 8 -0.40 -44.33 -17.92
N CYS A 9 0.89 -44.24 -18.26
CA CYS A 9 1.83 -43.52 -17.43
C CYS A 9 1.30 -42.09 -17.29
N PRO A 10 1.14 -41.55 -16.06
CA PRO A 10 0.70 -40.19 -15.89
C PRO A 10 1.64 -39.25 -16.64
N VAL A 11 1.06 -38.31 -17.40
CA VAL A 11 1.84 -37.30 -18.10
C VAL A 11 2.44 -36.36 -17.05
N LEU A 12 3.72 -36.55 -16.73
CA LEU A 12 4.44 -35.71 -15.77
C LEU A 12 4.70 -34.31 -16.36
N CYS A 13 4.65 -33.28 -15.52
CA CYS A 13 4.90 -31.89 -15.92
C CYS A 13 4.03 -31.45 -17.12
N SER A 14 2.83 -32.00 -17.23
CA SER A 14 1.87 -31.74 -18.31
C SER A 14 2.44 -31.93 -19.73
N GLY A 15 3.55 -32.68 -19.87
CA GLY A 15 4.26 -32.86 -21.14
C GLY A 15 5.12 -31.66 -21.56
N ASN A 16 5.14 -30.60 -20.74
CA ASN A 16 5.78 -29.32 -21.02
C ASN A 16 7.04 -29.09 -20.19
N GLY A 17 7.64 -30.16 -19.66
CA GLY A 17 8.87 -30.04 -18.89
C GLY A 17 9.55 -31.38 -18.66
N GLN A 18 10.73 -31.30 -18.03
CA GLN A 18 11.49 -32.45 -17.57
C GLN A 18 11.36 -32.57 -16.05
N TYR A 19 10.93 -33.73 -15.57
CA TYR A 19 10.89 -34.01 -14.14
C TYR A 19 12.29 -34.38 -13.64
N SER A 20 12.79 -33.65 -12.64
CA SER A 20 14.12 -33.89 -12.06
C SER A 20 14.13 -33.51 -10.59
N ARG A 21 14.64 -34.41 -9.73
CA ARG A 21 14.81 -34.20 -8.28
C ARG A 21 13.55 -33.68 -7.56
N GLY A 22 12.37 -34.22 -7.89
CA GLY A 22 11.13 -33.83 -7.20
C GLY A 22 10.40 -32.61 -7.77
N ARG A 23 10.90 -32.00 -8.85
CA ARG A 23 10.26 -30.82 -9.47
C ARG A 23 10.25 -30.88 -11.00
N CYS A 24 9.31 -30.17 -11.60
CA CYS A 24 9.30 -29.95 -13.04
C CYS A 24 10.21 -28.80 -13.45
N GLN A 25 11.04 -29.04 -14.47
CA GLN A 25 11.82 -28.04 -15.18
C GLN A 25 11.09 -27.73 -16.49
N CYS A 26 10.34 -26.63 -16.52
CA CYS A 26 9.49 -26.31 -17.67
C CYS A 26 10.29 -25.95 -18.91
N TYR A 27 9.79 -26.38 -20.07
CA TYR A 27 10.27 -25.92 -21.37
C TYR A 27 9.93 -24.45 -21.57
N SER A 28 10.64 -23.80 -22.50
CA SER A 28 10.41 -22.40 -22.84
C SER A 28 8.94 -22.15 -23.20
N GLY A 29 8.34 -21.13 -22.59
CA GLY A 29 6.93 -20.80 -22.80
C GLY A 29 5.96 -21.43 -21.81
N TRP A 30 6.45 -22.20 -20.82
CA TRP A 30 5.63 -22.80 -19.77
C TRP A 30 6.18 -22.50 -18.38
N LYS A 31 5.28 -22.48 -17.39
CA LYS A 31 5.57 -22.27 -15.97
C LYS A 31 4.49 -22.94 -15.11
N GLY A 32 4.61 -22.76 -13.79
CA GLY A 32 3.81 -23.49 -12.81
C GLY A 32 4.56 -24.71 -12.29
N THR A 33 4.10 -25.26 -11.17
CA THR A 33 4.73 -26.43 -10.54
C THR A 33 4.66 -27.67 -11.43
N GLU A 34 3.63 -27.74 -12.29
CA GLU A 34 3.38 -28.83 -13.24
C GLU A 34 3.54 -28.43 -14.70
N CYS A 35 4.14 -27.25 -14.98
CA CYS A 35 4.33 -26.72 -16.34
C CYS A 35 3.04 -26.67 -17.19
N ASP A 36 1.92 -26.46 -16.52
CA ASP A 36 0.57 -26.42 -17.07
C ASP A 36 0.13 -25.01 -17.46
N VAL A 37 0.87 -23.98 -17.03
CA VAL A 37 0.54 -22.57 -17.29
C VAL A 37 1.44 -22.02 -18.39
N PRO A 38 0.89 -21.50 -19.50
CA PRO A 38 1.66 -20.75 -20.49
C PRO A 38 2.36 -19.54 -19.87
N ALA A 39 3.59 -19.24 -20.29
CA ALA A 39 4.40 -18.17 -19.71
C ALA A 39 3.75 -16.78 -19.80
N ASN A 40 2.91 -16.56 -20.82
CA ASN A 40 2.17 -15.31 -21.04
C ASN A 40 0.84 -15.22 -20.27
N GLN A 41 0.50 -16.21 -19.46
CA GLN A 41 -0.67 -16.22 -18.57
C GLN A 41 -0.21 -16.20 -17.12
N CYS A 42 -0.96 -15.59 -16.21
CA CYS A 42 -0.62 -15.64 -14.78
C CYS A 42 -1.03 -16.99 -14.20
N ILE A 43 -0.35 -17.43 -13.13
CA ILE A 43 -0.74 -18.66 -12.42
C ILE A 43 -2.09 -18.42 -11.74
N ASP A 44 -2.25 -17.27 -11.09
CA ASP A 44 -3.56 -16.75 -10.69
C ASP A 44 -3.95 -15.58 -11.61
N ILE A 45 -5.07 -15.73 -12.31
CA ILE A 45 -5.62 -14.68 -13.18
C ILE A 45 -6.09 -13.45 -12.40
N HIS A 46 -6.37 -13.61 -11.10
CA HIS A 46 -6.81 -12.55 -10.21
C HIS A 46 -5.67 -11.94 -9.41
N CYS A 47 -4.44 -12.46 -9.51
CA CYS A 47 -3.28 -11.98 -8.78
C CYS A 47 -3.59 -11.76 -7.29
N GLY A 48 -4.08 -12.80 -6.61
CA GLY A 48 -4.43 -12.77 -5.20
C GLY A 48 -5.64 -11.87 -4.87
N GLY A 49 -6.33 -11.33 -5.88
CA GLY A 49 -7.33 -10.28 -5.72
C GLY A 49 -6.73 -8.88 -5.52
N HIS A 50 -5.40 -8.76 -5.58
CA HIS A 50 -4.65 -7.54 -5.27
C HIS A 50 -3.76 -7.10 -6.43
N GLY A 51 -4.11 -7.44 -7.65
CA GLY A 51 -3.38 -6.99 -8.82
C GLY A 51 -4.11 -7.26 -10.13
N ILE A 52 -3.41 -6.98 -11.23
CA ILE A 52 -3.88 -7.23 -12.59
C ILE A 52 -2.85 -8.07 -13.33
N CYS A 53 -3.30 -9.14 -13.97
CA CYS A 53 -2.44 -9.97 -14.81
C CYS A 53 -2.16 -9.27 -16.16
N ILE A 54 -0.88 -9.02 -16.46
CA ILE A 54 -0.43 -8.41 -17.72
C ILE A 54 0.70 -9.28 -18.31
N VAL A 55 0.44 -9.91 -19.45
CA VAL A 55 1.40 -10.76 -20.20
C VAL A 55 2.10 -11.78 -19.31
N GLY A 56 1.34 -12.40 -18.41
CA GLY A 56 1.82 -13.45 -17.52
C GLY A 56 2.56 -12.96 -16.27
N ALA A 57 2.64 -11.66 -16.02
CA ALA A 57 3.11 -11.11 -14.77
C ALA A 57 1.96 -10.42 -14.03
N CYS A 58 1.89 -10.60 -12.71
CA CYS A 58 0.96 -9.86 -11.88
C CYS A 58 1.55 -8.48 -11.56
N ILE A 59 0.80 -7.43 -11.89
CA ILE A 59 1.09 -6.06 -11.48
C ILE A 59 0.27 -5.77 -10.24
N CYS A 60 0.94 -5.65 -9.10
CA CYS A 60 0.29 -5.52 -7.80
C CYS A 60 -0.27 -4.12 -7.55
N ASN A 61 -1.41 -4.09 -6.87
CA ASN A 61 -1.97 -2.89 -6.30
C ASN A 61 -1.04 -2.34 -5.20
N THR A 62 -1.14 -1.04 -4.94
CA THR A 62 -0.43 -0.39 -3.84
C THR A 62 -0.68 -1.12 -2.52
N GLY A 63 0.37 -1.38 -1.75
CA GLY A 63 0.28 -2.13 -0.50
C GLY A 63 0.56 -3.63 -0.61
N TYR A 64 0.70 -4.18 -1.81
CA TYR A 64 0.88 -5.61 -2.05
C TYR A 64 2.09 -5.92 -2.95
N LYS A 65 2.68 -7.10 -2.76
CA LYS A 65 3.85 -7.59 -3.49
C LYS A 65 3.85 -9.12 -3.65
N GLY A 66 4.91 -9.63 -4.26
CA GLY A 66 5.10 -11.04 -4.57
C GLY A 66 4.60 -11.39 -5.97
N ASP A 67 4.94 -12.57 -6.45
CA ASP A 67 4.68 -13.01 -7.84
C ASP A 67 3.17 -13.05 -8.19
N ASN A 68 2.32 -13.21 -7.17
CA ASN A 68 0.86 -13.22 -7.28
C ASN A 68 0.19 -12.11 -6.43
N CYS A 69 0.93 -11.11 -5.92
CA CYS A 69 0.37 -10.02 -5.10
C CYS A 69 -0.33 -10.46 -3.79
N GLU A 70 -0.01 -11.65 -3.27
CA GLU A 70 -0.60 -12.19 -2.04
C GLU A 70 0.11 -11.69 -0.77
N GLU A 71 1.31 -11.13 -0.91
CA GLU A 71 2.09 -10.63 0.22
C GLU A 71 1.78 -9.16 0.47
N VAL A 72 1.54 -8.80 1.72
CA VAL A 72 1.38 -7.40 2.12
C VAL A 72 2.77 -6.75 2.17
N ASP A 73 2.93 -5.61 1.50
CA ASP A 73 4.21 -4.89 1.44
C ASP A 73 4.43 -4.01 2.67
N CYS A 74 3.39 -3.30 3.12
CA CYS A 74 3.40 -2.44 4.30
C CYS A 74 2.85 -3.13 5.55
N ILE A 75 3.06 -2.53 6.72
CA ILE A 75 2.42 -2.98 7.97
C ILE A 75 0.89 -2.91 7.91
N ASP A 76 0.36 -1.93 7.18
CA ASP A 76 -1.04 -1.80 6.79
C ASP A 76 -1.10 -1.40 5.31
N PRO A 77 -1.68 -2.22 4.42
CA PRO A 77 -1.77 -1.90 3.00
C PRO A 77 -2.63 -0.67 2.71
N SER A 78 -3.57 -0.34 3.62
CA SER A 78 -4.43 0.84 3.52
C SER A 78 -3.85 2.07 4.25
N CYS A 79 -2.78 1.90 5.04
CA CYS A 79 -2.23 2.93 5.91
C CYS A 79 -3.33 3.69 6.69
N SER A 80 -4.18 2.95 7.39
CA SER A 80 -5.36 3.41 8.13
C SER A 80 -6.35 4.24 7.29
N ALA A 81 -6.34 4.09 5.97
CA ALA A 81 -7.02 4.97 5.01
C ALA A 81 -6.60 6.46 5.10
N HIS A 82 -5.45 6.72 5.72
CA HIS A 82 -4.89 8.04 6.01
C HIS A 82 -3.49 8.22 5.43
N GLY A 83 -3.12 7.39 4.46
CA GLY A 83 -1.82 7.41 3.82
C GLY A 83 -1.79 6.54 2.57
N VAL A 84 -0.59 6.42 2.00
CA VAL A 84 -0.31 5.52 0.89
C VAL A 84 0.93 4.68 1.21
N CYS A 85 0.85 3.39 0.94
CA CYS A 85 1.99 2.48 1.07
C CYS A 85 2.96 2.69 -0.09
N ILE A 86 4.24 2.98 0.21
CA ILE A 86 5.31 3.10 -0.79
C ILE A 86 6.51 2.32 -0.26
N HIS A 87 6.92 1.27 -0.98
CA HIS A 87 8.09 0.45 -0.67
C HIS A 87 8.15 -0.05 0.79
N GLY A 88 7.02 -0.56 1.30
CA GLY A 88 6.92 -1.07 2.66
C GLY A 88 6.71 -0.03 3.78
N GLU A 89 6.68 1.26 3.46
CA GLU A 89 6.41 2.33 4.43
C GLU A 89 5.11 3.09 4.12
N CYS A 90 4.36 3.44 5.17
CA CYS A 90 3.17 4.27 5.05
C CYS A 90 3.53 5.76 5.03
N HIS A 91 3.23 6.41 3.92
CA HIS A 91 3.35 7.85 3.78
C HIS A 91 2.01 8.51 4.13
N CYS A 92 1.96 9.11 5.31
CA CYS A 92 0.73 9.67 5.87
C CYS A 92 0.32 10.98 5.21
N GLN A 93 -0.99 11.15 5.09
CA GLN A 93 -1.63 12.40 4.72
C GLN A 93 -1.42 13.46 5.82
N LEU A 94 -1.62 14.73 5.47
CA LEU A 94 -1.57 15.82 6.43
C LEU A 94 -2.55 15.59 7.59
N GLY A 95 -2.11 15.83 8.81
CA GLY A 95 -2.90 15.57 10.02
C GLY A 95 -2.84 14.13 10.52
N TRP A 96 -2.04 13.26 9.90
CA TRP A 96 -1.90 11.87 10.33
C TRP A 96 -0.43 11.47 10.56
N GLY A 97 -0.23 10.44 11.36
CA GLY A 97 1.08 9.92 11.74
C GLY A 97 1.00 8.54 12.38
N GLY A 98 2.14 8.04 12.83
CA GLY A 98 2.28 6.65 13.24
C GLY A 98 2.81 5.80 12.09
N ALA A 99 3.13 4.54 12.38
CA ALA A 99 3.75 3.63 11.41
C ALA A 99 2.76 3.18 10.31
N SER A 100 1.45 3.25 10.62
CA SER A 100 0.34 2.95 9.72
C SER A 100 -0.61 4.13 9.52
N CYS A 101 -0.19 5.35 9.87
CA CYS A 101 -1.03 6.56 9.82
C CYS A 101 -2.28 6.50 10.72
N GLU A 102 -2.21 5.71 11.79
CA GLU A 102 -3.28 5.47 12.75
C GLU A 102 -3.49 6.62 13.76
N ILE A 103 -2.48 7.48 13.91
CA ILE A 103 -2.46 8.56 14.88
C ILE A 103 -2.95 9.84 14.19
N ALA A 104 -4.13 10.33 14.58
CA ALA A 104 -4.56 11.67 14.24
C ALA A 104 -3.60 12.67 14.92
N LYS A 105 -2.78 13.35 14.13
CA LYS A 105 -2.03 14.51 14.60
C LYS A 105 -2.98 15.68 14.66
N ALA A 106 -2.86 16.49 15.71
CA ALA A 106 -3.58 17.75 15.76
C ALA A 106 -3.20 18.59 14.53
N MET A 107 -4.11 18.68 13.56
CA MET A 107 -4.07 19.77 12.60
C MET A 107 -4.37 21.02 13.42
N CYS A 108 -3.40 21.92 13.56
CA CYS A 108 -3.66 23.20 14.21
C CYS A 108 -4.90 23.82 13.55
N PRO A 109 -5.86 24.35 14.34
CA PRO A 109 -7.09 24.93 13.80
C PRO A 109 -6.74 25.94 12.69
N ASP A 110 -7.22 25.68 11.48
CA ASP A 110 -7.15 26.58 10.31
C ASP A 110 -5.82 27.31 10.10
N GLN A 111 -4.67 26.62 10.17
CA GLN A 111 -3.36 27.26 9.97
C GLN A 111 -3.19 28.53 10.83
N CYS A 112 -3.48 28.41 12.14
CA CYS A 112 -3.51 29.58 13.04
C CYS A 112 -4.65 30.55 12.68
N SER A 113 -5.84 30.00 12.41
CA SER A 113 -7.04 30.76 12.03
C SER A 113 -6.84 31.69 10.81
N GLY A 114 -5.87 31.39 9.94
CA GLY A 114 -5.47 32.25 8.83
C GLY A 114 -4.78 33.57 9.25
N HIS A 115 -4.37 33.67 10.51
CA HIS A 115 -3.81 34.87 11.15
C HIS A 115 -2.46 34.60 11.82
N GLY A 116 -1.68 33.67 11.29
CA GLY A 116 -0.35 33.38 11.78
C GLY A 116 0.39 32.34 10.94
N THR A 117 1.63 32.10 11.33
CA THR A 117 2.50 31.08 10.74
C THR A 117 2.68 29.92 11.71
N HIS A 118 2.40 28.70 11.24
CA HIS A 118 2.56 27.48 12.02
C HIS A 118 4.02 27.01 12.06
N ASN A 119 4.53 26.74 13.26
CA ASN A 119 5.82 26.10 13.46
C ASN A 119 5.62 24.58 13.63
N ALA A 120 6.09 23.81 12.64
CA ALA A 120 5.92 22.36 12.60
C ALA A 120 6.78 21.60 13.63
N GLU A 121 7.89 22.17 14.11
CA GLU A 121 8.75 21.52 15.11
C GLU A 121 8.17 21.62 16.51
N THR A 122 7.55 22.76 16.83
CA THR A 122 6.97 23.03 18.16
C THR A 122 5.46 22.81 18.21
N SER A 123 4.80 22.59 17.06
CA SER A 123 3.34 22.53 16.93
C SER A 123 2.63 23.76 17.53
N THR A 124 3.23 24.95 17.35
CA THR A 124 2.69 26.22 17.85
C THR A 124 2.48 27.22 16.73
N CYS A 125 1.55 28.15 16.96
CA CYS A 125 1.27 29.25 16.05
C CYS A 125 2.01 30.53 16.46
N THR A 126 2.61 31.19 15.48
CA THR A 126 3.13 32.56 15.62
C THR A 126 2.13 33.51 14.97
N CYS A 127 1.44 34.33 15.77
CA CYS A 127 0.35 35.17 15.26
C CYS A 127 0.83 36.42 14.53
N ASP A 128 0.09 36.81 13.51
CA ASP A 128 0.25 38.06 12.78
C ASP A 128 -0.13 39.26 13.66
N GLN A 129 0.24 40.47 13.23
CA GLN A 129 -0.07 41.68 13.99
C GLN A 129 -1.57 41.82 14.25
N ASN A 130 -1.91 42.11 15.51
CA ASN A 130 -3.28 42.24 16.03
C ASN A 130 -4.04 40.93 16.23
N TRP A 131 -3.35 39.78 16.23
CA TRP A 131 -3.94 38.48 16.57
C TRP A 131 -3.18 37.82 17.72
N THR A 132 -3.87 37.04 18.54
CA THR A 132 -3.31 36.35 19.71
C THR A 132 -4.08 35.06 20.00
N GLY A 133 -3.61 34.30 21.00
CA GLY A 133 -4.15 32.99 21.35
C GLY A 133 -3.33 31.84 20.74
N PRO A 134 -3.56 30.59 21.20
CA PRO A 134 -2.79 29.41 20.78
C PRO A 134 -2.98 29.05 19.30
N ASP A 135 -4.07 29.50 18.69
CA ASP A 135 -4.43 29.31 17.28
C ASP A 135 -4.69 30.64 16.55
N CYS A 136 -4.26 31.77 17.12
CA CYS A 136 -4.43 33.12 16.56
C CYS A 136 -5.87 33.52 16.22
N SER A 137 -6.86 32.91 16.88
CA SER A 137 -8.28 33.24 16.69
C SER A 137 -8.73 34.54 17.35
N LEU A 138 -7.92 35.13 18.25
CA LEU A 138 -8.31 36.29 19.05
C LEU A 138 -7.75 37.59 18.47
N GLY A 139 -8.62 38.44 17.92
CA GLY A 139 -8.26 39.79 17.49
C GLY A 139 -7.95 40.70 18.68
N MET A 140 -6.80 41.36 18.68
CA MET A 140 -6.44 42.36 19.68
C MET A 140 -7.31 43.62 19.48
N CYS A 141 -8.25 43.84 20.39
CA CYS A 141 -9.00 45.09 20.45
C CYS A 141 -8.14 46.17 21.13
N TYR A 142 -7.69 47.18 20.38
CA TYR A 142 -7.09 48.39 20.94
C TYR A 142 -8.18 49.30 21.53
N VAL A 143 -8.80 48.88 22.63
CA VAL A 143 -9.47 49.85 23.49
C VAL A 143 -8.40 50.52 24.34
N LYS A 144 -7.92 51.70 23.90
CA LYS A 144 -7.34 52.64 24.86
C LYS A 144 -8.47 53.01 25.81
N CYS A 145 -8.52 52.39 26.98
CA CYS A 145 -9.38 52.87 28.07
C CYS A 145 -9.02 54.33 28.32
N PRO A 146 -9.96 55.28 28.18
CA PRO A 146 -9.75 56.61 28.71
C PRO A 146 -9.52 56.45 30.20
N VAL A 147 -8.35 56.87 30.67
CA VAL A 147 -8.13 57.11 32.09
C VAL A 147 -9.14 58.17 32.52
N VAL A 148 -10.14 57.75 33.30
CA VAL A 148 -11.06 58.64 34.02
C VAL A 148 -10.36 59.24 35.24
#